data_AF-A0A059LAQ0-F1
#
_entry.id   AF-A0A059LAQ0-F1
#
_cell.length_a   1.000
_cell.length_b   1.000
_cell.length_c   1.000
_cell.angle_alpha   90.00
_cell.angle_beta   90.00
_cell.angle_gamma   90.00
#
_symmetry.space_group_name_H-M   'P 1'
#
loop_
_entity.id
_entity.type
_entity.pdbx_description
1 polymer ?
#
loop_
_entity_poly.entity_id
_entity_poly.type
_entity_poly.pdbx_seq_one_letter_code
_entity_poly.pdbx_strand_id
1 'polypeptide(L)'
;AVWAAYRASAPLERHWYEVIRENRPCHLYLDLEFCAVSFPRADGNGLVDAVLRALRLELERRFGLAVQYESQLLELDSSSATKFSRHLVLRLPGLAWATNAHLGRFVRQVVRRAGEAAMLRGDGGGSEGDGDDGICCGRMPRRSHCVVDTSVYSRNRHFRLPWSCKAGKTAVLVPTARFAARGAAEGS
;
A
#
# COMPACT_ATOMS: atom_id res chain seq x y z
N ALA A 1 -14.42 3.40 -23.49
CA ALA A 1 -15.31 4.30 -22.73
C ALA A 1 -14.69 4.70 -21.38
N VAL A 2 -14.50 3.77 -20.42
CA VAL A 2 -14.01 4.08 -19.05
C VAL A 2 -12.70 4.86 -19.02
N TRP A 3 -11.66 4.39 -19.74
CA TRP A 3 -10.35 5.06 -19.74
C TRP A 3 -10.39 6.47 -20.35
N ALA A 4 -11.22 6.68 -21.37
CA ALA A 4 -11.38 8.00 -21.98
C ALA A 4 -12.02 9.01 -21.00
N ALA A 5 -13.09 8.60 -20.31
CA ALA A 5 -13.72 9.43 -19.27
C ALA A 5 -12.76 9.71 -18.12
N TYR A 6 -12.04 8.69 -17.67
CA TYR A 6 -11.03 8.81 -16.61
C TYR A 6 -9.93 9.82 -16.97
N ARG A 7 -9.40 9.79 -18.21
CA ARG A 7 -8.38 10.73 -18.68
C ARG A 7 -8.90 12.15 -18.86
N ALA A 8 -10.19 12.31 -19.17
CA ALA A 8 -10.81 13.62 -19.35
C ALA A 8 -10.98 14.39 -18.04
N SER A 9 -11.11 13.71 -16.89
CA SER A 9 -11.20 14.36 -15.59
C SER A 9 -9.86 14.93 -15.12
N ALA A 10 -9.86 16.15 -14.58
CA ALA A 10 -8.68 16.73 -13.94
C ALA A 10 -8.27 15.90 -12.70
N PRO A 11 -6.98 15.80 -12.36
CA PRO A 11 -6.51 14.94 -11.26
C PRO A 11 -7.22 15.17 -9.90
N LEU A 12 -7.57 16.42 -9.58
CA LEU A 12 -8.25 16.78 -8.33
C LEU A 12 -9.76 16.51 -8.32
N GLU A 13 -10.35 16.25 -9.48
CA GLU A 13 -11.74 15.82 -9.64
C GLU A 13 -11.81 14.30 -9.89
N ARG A 14 -10.65 13.66 -10.02
CA ARG A 14 -10.52 12.24 -10.34
C ARG A 14 -10.53 11.42 -9.06
N HIS A 15 -11.72 10.94 -8.70
CA HIS A 15 -11.96 10.12 -7.50
C HIS A 15 -12.28 8.67 -7.83
N TRP A 16 -11.50 8.06 -8.72
CA TRP A 16 -11.81 6.74 -9.27
C TRP A 16 -11.15 5.62 -8.46
N TYR A 17 -11.90 4.53 -8.28
CA TYR A 17 -11.49 3.32 -7.58
C TYR A 17 -11.78 2.10 -8.43
N GLU A 18 -10.86 1.14 -8.44
CA GLU A 18 -11.15 -0.22 -8.84
C GLU A 18 -11.95 -0.90 -7.72
N VAL A 19 -12.97 -1.68 -8.09
CA VAL A 19 -13.64 -2.58 -7.15
C VAL A 19 -13.01 -3.96 -7.29
N ILE A 20 -12.17 -4.34 -6.32
CA ILE A 20 -11.62 -5.68 -6.21
C ILE A 20 -12.75 -6.59 -5.70
N ARG A 21 -13.45 -7.18 -6.66
CA ARG A 21 -14.64 -7.99 -6.40
C ARG A 21 -14.33 -9.18 -5.53
N GLU A 22 -15.23 -9.48 -4.60
CA GLU A 22 -15.15 -10.71 -3.83
C GLU A 22 -15.16 -11.94 -4.75
N ASN A 23 -14.50 -13.01 -4.32
CA ASN A 23 -14.48 -14.29 -5.05
C ASN A 23 -13.97 -14.20 -6.50
N ARG A 24 -13.18 -13.17 -6.83
CA ARG A 24 -12.55 -13.02 -8.15
C ARG A 24 -11.04 -12.98 -8.03
N PRO A 25 -10.31 -13.49 -9.04
CA PRO A 25 -8.87 -13.41 -9.05
C PRO A 25 -8.37 -11.98 -8.99
N CYS A 26 -7.23 -11.77 -8.34
CA CYS A 26 -6.60 -10.46 -8.23
C CYS A 26 -5.08 -10.56 -8.31
N HIS A 27 -4.45 -9.46 -8.72
CA HIS A 27 -3.01 -9.30 -8.58
C HIS A 27 -2.62 -9.22 -7.10
N LEU A 28 -1.34 -9.44 -6.81
CA LEU A 28 -0.80 -9.13 -5.49
C LEU A 28 -0.76 -7.60 -5.33
N TYR A 29 -1.41 -7.08 -4.30
CA TYR A 29 -1.35 -5.67 -3.94
C TYR A 29 -1.11 -5.52 -2.44
N LEU A 30 -0.48 -4.42 -2.05
CA LEU A 30 -0.26 -4.00 -0.67
C LEU A 30 -0.65 -2.53 -0.53
N ASP A 31 -1.27 -2.19 0.59
CA ASP A 31 -1.49 -0.80 1.01
C ASP A 31 -0.62 -0.54 2.24
N LEU A 32 0.26 0.45 2.15
CA LEU A 32 1.22 0.79 3.19
C LEU A 32 0.95 2.19 3.69
N GLU A 33 0.77 2.37 4.99
CA GLU A 33 0.50 3.67 5.56
C GLU A 33 0.99 3.82 7.00
N PHE A 34 1.24 5.05 7.41
CA PHE A 34 1.39 5.45 8.82
C PHE A 34 1.22 6.97 8.96
N CYS A 35 0.96 7.42 10.19
CA CYS A 35 0.95 8.84 10.54
C CYS A 35 2.37 9.39 10.59
N ALA A 36 2.75 10.24 9.62
CA ALA A 36 4.11 10.80 9.55
C ALA A 36 4.42 11.72 10.75
N VAL A 37 3.39 12.38 11.31
CA VAL A 37 3.52 13.21 12.51
C VAL A 37 3.90 12.37 13.74
N SER A 38 3.33 11.16 13.87
CA SER A 38 3.62 10.25 14.98
C SER A 38 4.97 9.55 14.83
N PHE A 39 5.51 9.47 13.61
CA PHE A 39 6.78 8.81 13.31
C PHE A 39 7.68 9.70 12.44
N PRO A 40 8.12 10.87 12.92
CA PRO A 40 8.80 11.87 12.11
C PRO A 40 10.20 11.43 11.63
N ARG A 41 10.77 10.40 12.27
CA ARG A 41 12.08 9.82 11.91
C ARG A 41 11.96 8.54 11.07
N ALA A 42 10.74 8.14 10.69
CA ALA A 42 10.54 6.92 9.92
C ALA A 42 11.09 7.05 8.51
N ASP A 43 11.94 6.10 8.11
CA ASP A 43 12.33 5.93 6.71
C ASP A 43 11.27 5.11 5.97
N GLY A 44 10.35 5.81 5.29
CA GLY A 44 9.29 5.18 4.50
C GLY A 44 9.81 4.30 3.36
N ASN A 45 10.92 4.66 2.72
CA ASN A 45 11.49 3.86 1.63
C ASN A 45 12.12 2.58 2.18
N GLY A 46 12.88 2.68 3.27
CA GLY A 46 13.46 1.52 3.96
C GLY A 46 12.40 0.54 4.48
N LEU A 47 11.25 1.05 4.94
CA LEU A 47 10.11 0.21 5.33
C LEU A 47 9.51 -0.54 4.14
N VAL A 48 9.33 0.14 3.00
CA VAL A 48 8.89 -0.51 1.75
C VAL A 48 9.90 -1.61 1.35
N ASP A 49 11.19 -1.33 1.41
CA ASP A 49 12.23 -2.32 1.05
C ASP A 49 12.22 -3.52 2.00
N ALA A 50 12.00 -3.31 3.30
CA ALA A 50 11.87 -4.39 4.27
C ALA A 50 10.67 -5.30 3.96
N VAL A 51 9.51 -4.71 3.64
CA VAL A 51 8.30 -5.45 3.25
C VAL A 51 8.55 -6.22 1.95
N LEU A 52 9.18 -5.61 0.94
CA LEU A 52 9.50 -6.26 -0.34
C LEU A 52 10.51 -7.40 -0.16
N ARG A 53 11.52 -7.27 0.70
CA ARG A 53 12.43 -8.39 1.01
C ARG A 53 11.69 -9.58 1.62
N ALA A 54 10.82 -9.33 2.61
CA ALA A 54 10.02 -10.38 3.23
C ALA A 54 9.04 -11.03 2.23
N LEU A 55 8.45 -10.22 1.34
CA LEU A 55 7.56 -10.67 0.28
C LEU A 55 8.27 -11.62 -0.68
N ARG A 56 9.45 -11.23 -1.17
CA ARG A 56 10.29 -12.05 -2.08
C ARG A 56 10.60 -13.41 -1.46
N LEU A 57 11.07 -13.41 -0.21
CA LEU A 57 11.42 -14.64 0.50
C LEU A 57 10.21 -15.56 0.66
N GLU A 58 9.03 -15.01 0.97
CA GLU A 58 7.83 -15.82 1.18
C GLU A 58 7.21 -16.33 -0.13
N LEU A 59 7.33 -15.57 -1.23
CA LEU A 59 6.94 -16.02 -2.58
C LEU A 59 7.82 -17.17 -3.05
N GLU A 60 9.14 -17.04 -2.91
CA GLU A 60 10.10 -18.10 -3.24
C GLU A 60 9.84 -19.35 -2.39
N ARG A 61 9.74 -19.19 -1.07
CA ARG A 61 9.58 -20.30 -0.12
C ARG A 61 8.29 -21.11 -0.34
N ARG A 62 7.20 -20.49 -0.79
CA ARG A 62 5.90 -21.18 -0.96
C ARG A 62 5.64 -21.66 -2.37
N PHE A 63 6.14 -20.93 -3.36
CA PHE A 63 5.72 -21.09 -4.73
C PHE A 63 6.90 -21.24 -5.70
N GLY A 64 8.14 -21.13 -5.22
CA GLY A 64 9.34 -21.10 -6.08
C GLY A 64 9.34 -19.93 -7.06
N LEU A 65 8.74 -18.81 -6.67
CA LEU A 65 8.56 -17.65 -7.53
C LEU A 65 9.65 -16.60 -7.31
N ALA A 66 10.61 -16.57 -8.24
CA ALA A 66 11.61 -15.52 -8.34
C ALA A 66 10.99 -14.23 -8.91
N VAL A 67 10.96 -13.17 -8.10
CA VAL A 67 10.36 -11.87 -8.46
C VAL A 67 11.42 -10.86 -8.92
N GLN A 68 11.12 -10.13 -9.99
CA GLN A 68 11.92 -9.04 -10.55
C GLN A 68 11.17 -7.72 -10.34
N TYR A 69 11.38 -7.06 -9.19
CA TYR A 69 10.58 -5.89 -8.82
C TYR A 69 10.74 -4.73 -9.80
N GLU A 70 11.90 -4.60 -10.43
CA GLU A 70 12.24 -3.56 -11.40
C GLU A 70 11.27 -3.56 -12.59
N SER A 71 10.78 -4.73 -13.02
CA SER A 71 9.85 -4.85 -14.15
C SER A 71 8.42 -5.21 -13.76
N GLN A 72 8.23 -5.79 -12.57
CA GLN A 72 6.94 -6.37 -12.14
C GLN A 72 6.20 -5.51 -11.13
N LEU A 73 6.88 -4.62 -10.41
CA LEU A 73 6.28 -3.82 -9.33
C LEU A 73 5.87 -2.43 -9.82
N LEU A 74 4.64 -2.04 -9.55
CA LEU A 74 4.18 -0.66 -9.60
C LEU A 74 4.06 -0.14 -8.17
N GLU A 75 4.89 0.84 -7.82
CA GLU A 75 4.77 1.59 -6.56
C GLU A 75 4.11 2.95 -6.86
N LEU A 76 3.08 3.28 -6.09
CA LEU A 76 2.37 4.56 -6.18
C LEU A 76 2.45 5.29 -4.83
N ASP A 77 2.71 6.59 -4.87
CA ASP A 77 2.78 7.52 -3.75
C ASP A 77 1.52 8.37 -3.64
N SER A 78 0.99 8.53 -2.43
CA SER A 78 0.09 9.64 -2.12
C SER A 78 0.36 10.24 -0.74
N SER A 79 1.62 10.16 -0.32
CA SER A 79 2.10 10.69 0.94
C SER A 79 1.93 12.21 0.99
N SER A 80 1.69 12.70 2.19
CA SER A 80 1.60 14.12 2.53
C SER A 80 2.51 14.44 3.71
N ALA A 81 2.57 15.71 4.11
CA ALA A 81 3.29 16.11 5.32
C ALA A 81 2.83 15.38 6.60
N THR A 82 1.58 14.89 6.63
CA THR A 82 1.00 14.25 7.82
C THR A 82 0.82 12.74 7.70
N LYS A 83 0.94 12.18 6.49
CA LYS A 83 0.66 10.77 6.23
C LYS A 83 1.65 10.19 5.23
N PHE A 84 2.27 9.07 5.57
CA PHE A 84 2.89 8.20 4.58
C PHE A 84 1.83 7.30 3.96
N SER A 85 1.83 7.14 2.63
CA SER A 85 0.88 6.26 1.93
C SER A 85 1.46 5.76 0.61
N ARG A 86 1.66 4.43 0.50
CA ARG A 86 2.09 3.74 -0.72
C ARG A 86 1.12 2.64 -1.10
N HIS A 87 0.77 2.56 -2.38
CA HIS A 87 0.20 1.35 -2.94
C HIS A 87 1.28 0.60 -3.71
N LEU A 88 1.38 -0.70 -3.49
CA LEU A 88 2.26 -1.59 -4.24
C LEU A 88 1.41 -2.58 -5.01
N VAL A 89 1.60 -2.71 -6.32
CA VAL A 89 0.92 -3.71 -7.15
C VAL A 89 1.97 -4.53 -7.89
N LEU A 90 2.04 -5.82 -7.60
CA LEU A 90 2.97 -6.75 -8.23
C LEU A 90 2.26 -7.56 -9.30
N ARG A 91 2.70 -7.38 -10.55
CA ARG A 91 2.18 -8.08 -11.72
C ARG A 91 3.07 -9.28 -12.02
N LEU A 92 2.52 -10.48 -11.84
CA LEU A 92 3.15 -11.74 -12.19
C LEU A 92 2.44 -12.31 -13.43
N PRO A 93 3.02 -12.19 -14.64
CA PRO A 93 2.35 -12.66 -15.86
C PRO A 93 1.92 -14.13 -15.76
N GLY A 94 0.68 -14.41 -16.14
CA GLY A 94 0.10 -15.75 -16.05
C GLY A 94 -0.32 -16.20 -14.64
N LEU A 95 -0.10 -15.39 -13.61
CA LEU A 95 -0.40 -15.74 -12.21
C LEU A 95 -1.31 -14.71 -11.55
N ALA A 96 -2.23 -15.22 -10.72
CA ALA A 96 -3.12 -14.41 -9.90
C ALA A 96 -3.44 -15.14 -8.60
N TRP A 97 -3.79 -14.38 -7.57
CA TRP A 97 -4.41 -14.93 -6.37
C TRP A 97 -5.84 -15.29 -6.68
N ALA A 98 -6.33 -16.43 -6.16
CA ALA A 98 -7.70 -16.88 -6.37
C ALA A 98 -8.74 -15.83 -5.92
N THR A 99 -8.50 -15.19 -4.77
CA THR A 99 -9.29 -14.08 -4.24
C THR A 99 -8.42 -13.16 -3.39
N ASN A 100 -8.88 -11.93 -3.13
CA ASN A 100 -8.17 -11.03 -2.23
C ASN A 100 -8.10 -11.53 -0.77
N ALA A 101 -9.05 -12.37 -0.34
CA ALA A 101 -9.00 -13.03 0.97
C ALA A 101 -7.84 -14.03 1.09
N HIS A 102 -7.54 -14.77 0.01
CA HIS A 102 -6.36 -15.64 -0.05
C HIS A 102 -5.07 -14.81 -0.01
N LEU A 103 -5.01 -13.74 -0.79
CA LEU A 103 -3.90 -12.78 -0.75
C LEU A 103 -3.71 -12.23 0.68
N GLY A 104 -4.76 -11.81 1.36
CA GLY A 104 -4.67 -11.27 2.71
C GLY A 104 -4.19 -12.28 3.76
N ARG A 105 -4.48 -13.58 3.58
CA ARG A 105 -3.89 -14.63 4.42
C ARG A 105 -2.38 -14.75 4.18
N PHE A 106 -1.96 -14.71 2.92
CA PHE A 106 -0.54 -14.73 2.57
C PHE A 106 0.20 -13.48 3.07
N VAL A 107 -0.35 -12.29 2.88
CA VAL A 107 0.29 -11.03 3.31
C VAL A 107 0.44 -10.97 4.83
N ARG A 108 -0.51 -11.48 5.61
CA ARG A 108 -0.34 -11.61 7.07
C ARG A 108 0.87 -12.48 7.44
N GLN A 109 1.19 -13.49 6.63
CA GLN A 109 2.36 -14.33 6.85
C GLN A 109 3.65 -13.61 6.44
N VAL A 110 3.63 -12.82 5.37
CA VAL A 110 4.72 -11.91 4.99
C VAL A 110 5.00 -10.92 6.12
N VAL A 111 3.99 -10.25 6.65
CA VAL A 111 4.12 -9.29 7.77
C VAL A 111 4.73 -9.95 9.00
N ARG A 112 4.25 -11.15 9.37
CA ARG A 112 4.81 -11.91 10.50
C ARG A 112 6.30 -12.25 10.28
N ARG A 113 6.72 -12.49 9.03
CA ARG A 113 8.12 -12.78 8.67
C ARG A 113 8.99 -11.54 8.60
N ALA A 114 8.44 -10.41 8.14
CA ALA A 114 9.11 -9.11 8.20
C ALA A 114 9.41 -8.71 9.66
N GLY A 115 8.55 -9.15 10.59
CA GLY A 115 8.75 -8.95 12.02
C GLY A 115 8.88 -7.47 12.35
N GLU A 116 9.87 -7.12 13.15
CA GLU A 116 10.12 -5.73 13.55
C GLU A 116 10.51 -4.82 12.37
N ALA A 117 11.04 -5.36 11.28
CA ALA A 117 11.48 -4.55 10.13
C ALA A 117 10.32 -3.87 9.38
N ALA A 118 9.08 -4.34 9.57
CA ALA A 118 7.87 -3.72 9.03
C ALA A 118 7.04 -3.00 10.12
N MET A 119 7.61 -2.82 11.31
CA MET A 119 6.94 -2.22 12.46
C MET A 119 7.61 -0.91 12.83
N LEU A 120 6.80 0.12 13.02
CA LEU A 120 7.21 1.38 13.59
C LEU A 120 7.02 1.34 15.10
N ARG A 121 8.04 1.75 15.86
CA ARG A 121 7.97 1.89 17.32
C ARG A 121 7.80 3.37 17.66
N GLY A 122 6.81 3.70 18.47
CA GLY A 122 6.67 5.06 19.02
C GLY A 122 7.55 5.20 20.26
N ASP A 123 8.17 6.37 20.44
CA ASP A 123 8.83 6.71 21.70
C ASP A 123 7.73 6.90 22.76
N GLY A 124 7.57 5.89 23.63
CA GLY A 124 6.53 5.87 24.65
C GLY A 124 6.81 6.86 25.78
N GLY A 125 6.25 8.07 25.69
CA GLY A 125 6.15 9.01 26.81
C GLY A 125 4.71 9.49 26.99
N GLY A 126 4.04 9.07 28.09
CA GLY A 126 2.74 9.64 28.49
C GLY A 126 1.72 8.61 29.00
N SER A 127 1.04 8.96 30.12
CA SER A 127 0.21 8.14 30.99
C SER A 127 -1.11 7.62 30.37
N GLU A 128 -1.72 6.66 31.05
CA GLU A 128 -3.00 6.01 30.73
C GLU A 128 -4.17 6.98 30.94
N GLY A 129 -5.00 7.13 29.91
CA GLY A 129 -6.27 7.83 29.92
C GLY A 129 -7.12 7.28 28.78
N ASP A 130 -8.30 6.79 29.11
CA ASP A 130 -9.32 6.28 28.20
C ASP A 130 -10.00 7.46 27.48
N GLY A 131 -10.20 7.32 26.17
CA GLY A 131 -10.87 8.32 25.35
C GLY A 131 -10.74 8.02 23.87
N ASP A 132 -11.83 7.53 23.29
CA ASP A 132 -12.11 7.43 21.86
C ASP A 132 -12.36 8.84 21.30
N ASP A 133 -11.59 9.27 20.30
CA ASP A 133 -12.09 10.08 19.18
C ASP A 133 -10.95 10.41 18.20
N GLY A 134 -11.34 10.51 16.92
CA GLY A 134 -10.45 10.73 15.78
C GLY A 134 -9.61 12.01 15.83
N ILE A 135 -8.67 12.06 14.88
CA ILE A 135 -7.55 13.01 14.72
C ILE A 135 -6.28 12.48 15.41
N CYS A 136 -5.39 11.86 14.62
CA CYS A 136 -4.09 11.36 15.08
C CYS A 136 -3.07 12.47 15.46
N CYS A 137 -3.53 13.58 16.02
CA CYS A 137 -2.71 14.63 16.60
C CYS A 137 -3.06 14.75 18.09
N GLY A 138 -2.77 13.71 18.87
CA GLY A 138 -3.12 13.70 20.28
C GLY A 138 -2.71 12.47 21.10
N ARG A 139 -1.86 11.56 20.58
CA ARG A 139 -1.18 10.54 21.40
C ARG A 139 -0.08 9.88 20.59
N MET A 140 1.15 9.85 21.09
CA MET A 140 2.20 9.01 20.50
C MET A 140 1.80 7.54 20.73
N PRO A 141 1.78 6.68 19.69
CA PRO A 141 1.39 5.30 19.87
C PRO A 141 2.43 4.57 20.75
N ARG A 142 2.03 4.15 21.95
CA ARG A 142 2.79 3.19 22.79
C ARG A 142 2.93 1.81 22.13
N ARG A 143 2.25 1.58 21.01
CA ARG A 143 2.16 0.29 20.32
C ARG A 143 2.94 0.32 19.01
N SER A 144 3.59 -0.80 18.72
CA SER A 144 4.18 -1.05 17.41
C SER A 144 3.11 -0.94 16.33
N HIS A 145 3.37 -0.12 15.31
CA HIS A 145 2.48 0.11 14.18
C HIS A 145 3.00 -0.65 12.96
N CYS A 146 2.23 -1.60 12.44
CA CYS A 146 2.59 -2.27 11.19
C CYS A 146 2.36 -1.34 10.01
N VAL A 147 3.36 -1.14 9.15
CA VAL A 147 3.21 -0.28 7.97
C VAL A 147 2.22 -0.85 6.94
N VAL A 148 1.97 -2.17 6.93
CA VAL A 148 1.08 -2.83 5.97
C VAL A 148 -0.35 -2.84 6.52
N ASP A 149 -1.28 -2.13 5.85
CA ASP A 149 -2.70 -2.20 6.16
C ASP A 149 -3.28 -3.54 5.67
N THR A 150 -3.56 -4.44 6.62
CA THR A 150 -4.18 -5.73 6.32
C THR A 150 -5.71 -5.69 6.25
N SER A 151 -6.33 -4.55 6.58
CA SER A 151 -7.78 -4.36 6.43
C SER A 151 -8.22 -4.31 4.96
N VAL A 152 -7.27 -4.16 4.04
CA VAL A 152 -7.49 -4.06 2.58
C VAL A 152 -7.98 -5.33 1.91
N TYR A 153 -7.95 -6.45 2.62
CA TYR A 153 -8.41 -7.74 2.12
C TYR A 153 -9.86 -8.01 2.54
N SER A 154 -10.74 -7.04 2.29
CA SER A 154 -12.18 -7.09 2.55
C SER A 154 -12.99 -7.35 1.27
N ARG A 155 -14.26 -7.76 1.41
CA ARG A 155 -15.15 -8.02 0.26
C ARG A 155 -15.37 -6.72 -0.54
N ASN A 156 -15.33 -6.83 -1.87
CA ASN A 156 -15.57 -5.71 -2.80
C ASN A 156 -14.74 -4.46 -2.47
N ARG A 157 -13.44 -4.66 -2.18
CA ARG A 157 -12.55 -3.59 -1.73
C ARG A 157 -12.41 -2.52 -2.82
N HIS A 158 -12.68 -1.28 -2.46
CA HIS A 158 -12.31 -0.13 -3.27
C HIS A 158 -10.80 0.12 -3.16
N PHE A 159 -10.11 0.09 -4.28
CA PHE A 159 -8.68 0.34 -4.38
C PHE A 159 -8.45 1.51 -5.34
N ARG A 160 -7.88 2.61 -4.84
CA ARG A 160 -7.79 3.86 -5.59
C ARG A 160 -6.92 3.67 -6.83
N LEU A 161 -7.42 4.12 -7.99
CA LEU A 161 -6.66 4.07 -9.23
C LEU A 161 -5.45 5.03 -9.17
N PRO A 162 -4.37 4.74 -9.92
CA PRO A 162 -3.32 5.73 -10.18
C PRO A 162 -3.92 7.06 -10.64
N TRP A 163 -3.20 8.15 -10.50
CA TRP A 163 -3.57 9.55 -10.79
C TRP A 163 -4.94 10.03 -10.30
N SER A 164 -5.53 9.35 -9.31
CA SER A 164 -6.75 9.77 -8.60
C SER A 164 -6.42 10.27 -7.19
N CYS A 165 -7.25 11.17 -6.65
CA CYS A 165 -7.22 11.58 -5.25
C CYS A 165 -8.49 11.14 -4.51
N LYS A 166 -8.48 11.21 -3.18
CA LYS A 166 -9.71 11.05 -2.38
C LYS A 166 -10.56 12.32 -2.51
N ALA A 167 -11.88 12.21 -2.46
CA ALA A 167 -12.76 13.37 -2.44
C ALA A 167 -12.37 14.32 -1.30
N GLY A 168 -12.26 15.62 -1.61
CA GLY A 168 -11.84 16.64 -0.65
C GLY A 168 -10.36 16.57 -0.24
N LYS A 169 -9.53 15.76 -0.91
CA LYS A 169 -8.07 15.69 -0.68
C LYS A 169 -7.31 16.04 -1.95
N THR A 170 -6.16 16.67 -1.77
CA THR A 170 -5.28 17.10 -2.88
C THR A 170 -4.15 16.10 -3.18
N ALA A 171 -3.92 15.12 -2.31
CA ALA A 171 -2.91 14.09 -2.51
C ALA A 171 -3.35 13.09 -3.60
N VAL A 172 -2.82 13.30 -4.80
CA VAL A 172 -3.00 12.43 -5.97
C VAL A 172 -2.07 11.22 -5.86
N LEU A 173 -2.58 10.03 -6.19
CA LEU A 173 -1.82 8.79 -6.17
C LEU A 173 -0.94 8.66 -7.42
N VAL A 174 0.38 8.84 -7.35
CA VAL A 174 1.27 8.91 -8.53
C VAL A 174 2.38 7.85 -8.50
N PRO A 175 2.85 7.33 -9.65
CA PRO A 175 3.98 6.41 -9.66
C PRO A 175 5.26 6.99 -9.05
N THR A 176 6.05 6.16 -8.37
CA THR A 176 7.39 6.52 -7.92
C THR A 176 8.44 6.23 -8.99
N ALA A 177 9.63 6.80 -8.83
CA ALA A 177 10.79 6.49 -9.68
C ALA A 177 11.53 5.20 -9.26
N ARG A 178 11.19 4.59 -8.11
CA ARG A 178 11.95 3.46 -7.51
C ARG A 178 11.77 2.16 -8.29
N PHE A 179 10.57 1.94 -8.82
CA PHE A 179 10.23 0.76 -9.59
C PHE A 179 9.67 1.23 -10.92
N ALA A 180 10.61 1.54 -11.83
CA ALA A 180 10.27 1.90 -13.18
C ALA A 180 9.83 0.64 -13.90
N ALA A 181 8.52 0.37 -13.92
CA ALA A 181 7.94 -0.43 -14.98
C ALA A 181 8.29 0.27 -16.31
N ARG A 182 9.46 -0.02 -16.88
CA ARG A 182 9.88 0.41 -18.21
C ARG A 182 8.79 -0.10 -19.16
N GLY A 183 7.92 0.82 -19.59
CA GLY A 183 6.71 0.50 -20.34
C GLY A 183 5.45 1.31 -19.99
N ALA A 184 5.48 2.21 -19.00
CA ALA A 184 4.38 3.18 -18.77
C ALA A 184 4.73 4.62 -19.17
N ALA A 185 5.90 4.83 -19.78
CA ALA A 185 6.21 6.03 -20.55
C ALA A 185 5.97 5.70 -22.03
N GLU A 186 5.32 6.62 -22.73
CA GLU A 186 5.13 6.68 -24.18
C GLU A 186 3.97 5.85 -24.75
N GLY A 187 2.89 6.57 -25.00
CA GLY A 187 1.72 6.13 -25.75
C GLY A 187 0.85 7.35 -26.07
N SER A 188 1.41 8.21 -26.94
CA SER A 188 0.83 9.23 -27.83
C SER A 188 -0.57 9.78 -27.51
#